data_AF-A0A1G7H5V3-F1
#
_entry.id   AF-A0A1G7H5V3-F1
#
_cell.length_a   1.000
_cell.length_b   1.000
_cell.length_c   1.000
_cell.angle_alpha   90.00
_cell.angle_beta   90.00
_cell.angle_gamma   90.00
#
_symmetry.space_group_name_H-M   'P 1'
#
loop_
_entity.id
_entity.type
_entity.pdbx_description
1 polymer ?
#
loop_
_entity_poly.entity_id
_entity_poly.type
_entity_poly.pdbx_seq_one_letter_code
_entity_poly.pdbx_strand_id
1 'polypeptide(L)'
;MKKEDIRLYDWARILFGEAPPFFLLEVFIRTLIIYIFLLYTLRWLGKRMSGQLTIMELSVMLTLGAIVSASMQLPDHGILAGFLLLLCALAFQRGISYIGVLNSHFEELTQGRPGTLIKDGVLQLDELKKFRVSRQQIFAQLRNQKIYNLGLVERMYLEASGMYSIFSAAEPKPGLSVLPPDDSKIQTMQTEDQDLMACRSCGMVQQTSENDSCNDCGCREWTRAVN
;
A
#
# COMPACT_ATOMS: atom_id res chain seq x y z
N MET A 1 10.26 -38.29 1.07
CA MET A 1 10.16 -38.67 -0.35
C MET A 1 11.43 -39.42 -0.72
N LYS A 2 11.35 -40.70 -1.08
CA LYS A 2 12.54 -41.50 -1.40
C LYS A 2 12.96 -41.20 -2.85
N LYS A 3 14.26 -41.27 -3.17
CA LYS A 3 14.79 -40.99 -4.53
C LYS A 3 14.15 -41.86 -5.62
N GLU A 4 13.69 -43.04 -5.24
CA GLU A 4 13.03 -44.06 -6.03
C GLU A 4 11.58 -43.71 -6.44
N ASP A 5 10.98 -42.69 -5.81
CA ASP A 5 9.63 -42.22 -6.13
C ASP A 5 9.59 -41.20 -7.28
N ILE A 6 10.74 -40.66 -7.68
CA ILE A 6 10.87 -39.59 -8.69
C ILE A 6 11.10 -40.22 -10.07
N ARG A 7 10.04 -40.38 -10.85
CA ARG A 7 10.08 -40.95 -12.20
C ARG A 7 9.79 -39.88 -13.25
N LEU A 8 10.85 -39.26 -13.81
CA LEU A 8 10.72 -38.16 -14.77
C LEU A 8 10.19 -38.57 -16.15
N TYR A 9 10.25 -39.86 -16.50
CA TYR A 9 9.81 -40.38 -17.80
C TYR A 9 8.35 -40.84 -17.82
N ASP A 10 7.68 -40.85 -16.66
CA ASP A 10 6.30 -41.31 -16.52
C ASP A 10 5.33 -40.16 -16.81
N TRP A 11 5.20 -39.83 -18.09
CA TRP A 11 4.32 -38.74 -18.56
C TRP A 11 2.86 -38.95 -18.18
N ALA A 12 2.39 -40.20 -18.10
CA ALA A 12 1.03 -40.51 -17.69
C ALA A 12 0.81 -40.12 -16.22
N ARG A 13 1.71 -40.51 -15.32
CA ARG A 13 1.68 -40.09 -13.91
C ARG A 13 1.85 -38.58 -13.74
N ILE A 14 2.70 -37.95 -14.56
CA ILE A 14 2.93 -36.50 -14.51
C ILE A 14 1.67 -35.73 -14.95
N LEU A 15 0.97 -36.19 -15.99
CA LEU A 15 -0.20 -35.50 -16.54
C LEU A 15 -1.51 -35.81 -15.80
N PHE A 16 -1.73 -37.06 -15.40
CA PHE A 16 -2.99 -37.51 -14.79
C PHE A 16 -2.89 -37.74 -13.28
N GLY A 17 -1.68 -37.74 -12.71
CA GLY A 17 -1.46 -38.09 -11.32
C GLY A 17 -1.76 -39.57 -11.05
N GLU A 18 -2.14 -39.85 -9.81
CA GLU A 18 -2.55 -41.20 -9.35
C GLU A 18 -4.08 -41.36 -9.39
N ALA A 19 -4.82 -40.32 -9.75
CA ALA A 19 -6.27 -40.31 -9.78
C ALA A 19 -6.82 -40.81 -11.14
N PRO A 20 -7.98 -41.49 -11.15
CA PRO A 20 -8.60 -41.94 -12.40
C PRO A 20 -8.98 -40.72 -13.28
N PRO A 21 -8.83 -40.78 -14.62
CA PRO A 21 -9.09 -39.64 -15.51
C PRO A 21 -10.52 -39.06 -15.39
N PHE A 22 -11.50 -39.88 -15.00
CA PHE A 22 -12.88 -39.43 -14.76
C PHE A 22 -12.97 -38.41 -13.60
N PHE A 23 -12.05 -38.46 -12.64
CA PHE A 23 -11.97 -37.48 -11.55
C PHE A 23 -11.72 -36.07 -12.08
N LEU A 24 -11.07 -35.90 -13.24
CA LEU A 24 -10.89 -34.57 -13.85
C LEU A 24 -12.23 -33.90 -14.21
N LEU A 25 -13.23 -34.69 -14.61
CA LEU A 25 -14.58 -34.16 -14.88
C LEU A 25 -15.26 -33.72 -13.57
N GLU A 26 -15.07 -34.48 -12.50
CA GLU A 26 -15.55 -34.10 -11.17
C GLU A 26 -14.87 -32.81 -10.68
N VAL A 27 -13.54 -32.71 -10.81
CA VAL A 27 -12.78 -31.49 -10.48
C VAL A 27 -13.28 -30.30 -11.30
N PHE A 28 -13.57 -30.48 -12.59
CA PHE A 28 -14.12 -29.41 -13.44
C PHE A 28 -15.48 -28.92 -12.93
N ILE A 29 -16.40 -29.82 -12.60
CA ILE A 29 -17.72 -29.46 -12.06
C ILE A 29 -17.59 -28.80 -10.68
N ARG A 30 -16.78 -29.38 -9.77
CA ARG A 30 -16.47 -28.81 -8.45
C ARG A 30 -15.92 -27.38 -8.59
N THR A 31 -15.00 -27.19 -9.53
CA THR A 31 -14.37 -25.91 -9.85
C THR A 31 -15.39 -24.88 -10.31
N LEU A 32 -16.27 -25.24 -11.26
CA LEU A 32 -17.29 -24.34 -11.78
C LEU A 32 -18.24 -23.87 -10.67
N ILE A 33 -18.72 -24.79 -9.84
CA ILE A 33 -19.64 -24.50 -8.73
C ILE A 33 -18.97 -23.54 -7.73
N ILE A 34 -17.78 -23.90 -7.25
CA ILE A 34 -17.03 -23.10 -6.28
C ILE A 34 -16.68 -21.73 -6.84
N TYR A 35 -16.28 -21.65 -8.11
CA TYR A 35 -15.94 -20.39 -8.77
C TYR A 35 -17.14 -19.43 -8.80
N ILE A 36 -18.33 -19.93 -9.14
CA ILE A 36 -19.57 -19.13 -9.08
C ILE A 36 -19.80 -18.61 -7.66
N PHE A 37 -19.67 -19.45 -6.63
CA PHE A 37 -19.82 -19.01 -5.24
C PHE A 37 -18.76 -17.98 -4.83
N LEU A 38 -17.51 -18.19 -5.20
CA LEU A 38 -16.43 -17.24 -4.94
C LEU A 38 -16.74 -15.89 -5.60
N LEU A 39 -17.20 -15.87 -6.85
CA LEU A 39 -17.62 -14.64 -7.51
C LEU A 39 -18.74 -13.92 -6.75
N TYR A 40 -19.76 -14.66 -6.27
CA TYR A 40 -20.82 -14.08 -5.43
C TYR A 40 -20.27 -13.52 -4.11
N THR A 41 -19.40 -14.26 -3.42
CA THR A 41 -18.75 -13.81 -2.19
C THR A 41 -17.93 -12.54 -2.43
N LEU A 42 -17.12 -12.49 -3.48
CA LEU A 42 -16.32 -11.30 -3.83
C LEU A 42 -17.21 -10.13 -4.23
N ARG A 43 -18.29 -10.37 -4.97
CA ARG A 43 -19.30 -9.36 -5.33
C ARG A 43 -19.95 -8.76 -4.08
N TRP A 44 -20.23 -9.59 -3.07
CA TRP A 44 -20.78 -9.18 -1.78
C TRP A 44 -19.74 -8.58 -0.83
N LEU A 45 -18.45 -8.82 -1.02
CA LEU A 45 -17.40 -8.15 -0.26
C LEU A 45 -17.43 -6.63 -0.44
N GLY A 46 -18.06 -6.17 -1.54
CA GLY A 46 -18.46 -4.79 -1.74
C GLY A 46 -17.73 -4.13 -2.90
N LYS A 47 -18.37 -3.14 -3.50
CA LYS A 47 -17.76 -2.26 -4.50
C LYS A 47 -17.13 -1.06 -3.78
N ARG A 48 -15.87 -1.15 -3.35
CA ARG A 48 -15.07 0.07 -3.16
C ARG A 48 -14.67 0.56 -4.56
N MET A 49 -15.60 1.22 -5.28
CA MET A 49 -15.48 1.54 -6.73
C MET A 49 -14.29 2.43 -7.13
N SER A 50 -13.43 2.85 -6.19
CA SER A 50 -12.18 3.56 -6.50
C SER A 50 -11.02 3.27 -5.52
N GLY A 51 -11.18 2.31 -4.59
CA GLY A 51 -10.24 2.12 -3.48
C GLY A 51 -9.44 0.83 -3.63
N GLN A 52 -8.11 0.94 -3.63
CA GLN A 52 -7.20 -0.20 -3.52
C GLN A 52 -7.61 -1.13 -2.37
N LEU A 53 -7.39 -2.44 -2.55
CA LEU A 53 -7.64 -3.44 -1.50
C LEU A 53 -6.81 -3.10 -0.27
N THR A 54 -7.42 -3.14 0.91
CA THR A 54 -6.63 -3.06 2.15
C THR A 54 -5.71 -4.29 2.26
N ILE A 55 -4.61 -4.17 3.00
CA ILE A 55 -3.71 -5.31 3.24
C ILE A 55 -4.47 -6.49 3.86
N MET A 56 -5.44 -6.21 4.72
CA MET A 56 -6.33 -7.20 5.32
C MET A 56 -7.21 -7.90 4.27
N GLU A 57 -7.84 -7.13 3.37
CA GLU A 57 -8.67 -7.69 2.29
C GLU A 57 -7.84 -8.58 1.36
N LEU A 58 -6.62 -8.14 1.02
CA LEU A 58 -5.68 -8.93 0.22
C LEU A 58 -5.30 -10.24 0.93
N SER A 59 -4.98 -10.18 2.22
CA SER A 59 -4.64 -11.36 3.03
C SER A 59 -5.78 -12.38 3.08
N VAL A 60 -7.03 -11.92 3.26
CA VAL A 60 -8.22 -12.77 3.25
C VAL A 60 -8.42 -13.42 1.88
N MET A 61 -8.29 -12.66 0.78
CA MET A 61 -8.42 -13.22 -0.57
C MET A 61 -7.39 -14.31 -0.87
N LEU A 62 -6.13 -14.09 -0.47
CA LEU A 62 -5.05 -15.08 -0.66
C LEU A 62 -5.33 -16.36 0.15
N THR A 63 -5.72 -16.20 1.41
CA THR A 63 -6.01 -17.33 2.30
C THR A 63 -7.22 -18.13 1.81
N LEU A 64 -8.27 -17.44 1.35
CA LEU A 64 -9.45 -18.06 0.77
C LEU A 64 -9.13 -18.88 -0.47
N GLY A 65 -8.31 -18.33 -1.39
CA GLY A 65 -7.90 -19.06 -2.59
C GLY A 65 -7.18 -20.37 -2.24
N ALA A 66 -6.27 -20.33 -1.26
CA ALA A 66 -5.56 -21.52 -0.81
C ALA A 66 -6.51 -22.58 -0.24
N ILE A 67 -7.44 -22.17 0.63
CA ILE A 67 -8.36 -23.10 1.31
C ILE A 67 -9.35 -23.72 0.33
N VAL A 68 -9.96 -22.89 -0.53
CA VAL A 68 -11.01 -23.30 -1.45
C VAL A 68 -10.46 -24.21 -2.56
N SER A 69 -9.21 -24.00 -2.97
CA SER A 69 -8.55 -24.86 -3.95
C SER A 69 -8.45 -26.33 -3.49
N ALA A 70 -8.30 -26.58 -2.19
CA ALA A 70 -8.27 -27.93 -1.64
C ALA A 70 -9.60 -28.67 -1.86
N SER A 71 -10.76 -28.01 -1.68
CA SER A 71 -12.07 -28.60 -1.94
C SER A 71 -12.36 -28.85 -3.43
N MET A 72 -11.63 -28.18 -4.33
CA MET A 72 -11.73 -28.37 -5.78
C MET A 72 -10.89 -29.55 -6.24
N GLN A 73 -9.70 -29.73 -5.68
CA GLN A 73 -8.68 -30.65 -6.20
C GLN A 73 -8.62 -31.99 -5.45
N LEU A 74 -8.89 -32.00 -4.14
CA LEU A 74 -8.73 -33.22 -3.36
C LEU A 74 -10.04 -34.03 -3.33
N PRO A 75 -10.01 -35.32 -3.72
CA PRO A 75 -11.21 -36.17 -3.74
C PRO A 75 -11.82 -36.32 -2.34
N ASP A 76 -10.98 -36.39 -1.30
CA ASP A 76 -11.39 -36.59 0.10
C ASP A 76 -12.04 -35.36 0.74
N HIS A 77 -12.00 -34.21 0.07
CA HIS A 77 -12.57 -32.96 0.57
C HIS A 77 -13.87 -32.63 -0.17
N GLY A 78 -15.00 -32.62 0.53
CA GLY A 78 -16.28 -32.22 -0.04
C GLY A 78 -16.38 -30.71 -0.33
N ILE A 79 -17.15 -30.35 -1.37
CA ILE A 79 -17.40 -28.94 -1.76
C ILE A 79 -18.06 -28.14 -0.63
N LEU A 80 -18.87 -28.80 0.22
CA LEU A 80 -19.61 -28.14 1.30
C LEU A 80 -18.66 -27.45 2.29
N ALA A 81 -17.48 -28.01 2.55
CA ALA A 81 -16.47 -27.38 3.39
C ALA A 81 -15.97 -26.07 2.74
N GLY A 82 -15.66 -26.08 1.45
CA GLY A 82 -15.29 -24.87 0.70
C GLY A 82 -16.38 -23.81 0.70
N PHE A 83 -17.64 -24.20 0.55
CA PHE A 83 -18.78 -23.29 0.61
C PHE A 83 -18.95 -22.66 2.01
N LEU A 84 -18.89 -23.47 3.06
CA LEU A 84 -18.95 -22.98 4.44
C LEU A 84 -17.81 -22.01 4.74
N LEU A 85 -16.60 -22.29 4.25
CA LEU A 85 -15.43 -21.42 4.43
C LEU A 85 -15.60 -20.07 3.73
N LEU A 86 -16.14 -20.06 2.50
CA LEU A 86 -16.49 -18.82 1.80
C LEU A 86 -17.52 -17.99 2.56
N LEU A 87 -18.57 -18.64 3.11
CA LEU A 87 -19.59 -17.96 3.93
C LEU A 87 -18.99 -17.41 5.22
N CYS A 88 -18.18 -18.20 5.93
CA CYS A 88 -17.51 -17.78 7.15
C CYS A 88 -16.62 -16.57 6.88
N ALA A 89 -15.76 -16.60 5.85
CA ALA A 89 -14.88 -15.48 5.55
C ALA A 89 -15.66 -14.21 5.20
N LEU A 90 -16.78 -14.34 4.48
CA LEU A 90 -17.66 -13.21 4.21
C LEU A 90 -18.28 -12.64 5.50
N ALA A 91 -18.79 -13.52 6.36
CA ALA A 91 -19.37 -13.14 7.65
C ALA A 91 -18.32 -12.47 8.56
N PHE A 92 -17.10 -13.00 8.63
CA PHE A 92 -15.99 -12.41 9.37
C PHE A 92 -15.61 -11.04 8.82
N GLN A 93 -15.41 -10.90 7.51
CA GLN A 93 -15.06 -9.62 6.91
C GLN A 93 -16.15 -8.56 7.18
N ARG A 94 -17.42 -8.94 6.99
CA ARG A 94 -18.56 -8.06 7.27
C ARG A 94 -18.66 -7.71 8.75
N GLY A 95 -18.43 -8.68 9.64
CA GLY A 95 -18.42 -8.50 11.09
C GLY A 95 -17.32 -7.53 11.53
N ILE A 96 -16.08 -7.74 11.07
CA ILE A 96 -14.94 -6.85 11.35
C ILE A 96 -15.25 -5.43 10.86
N SER A 97 -15.76 -5.30 9.63
CA SER A 97 -16.11 -3.99 9.06
C SER A 97 -17.22 -3.30 9.85
N TYR A 98 -18.26 -4.05 10.25
CA TYR A 98 -19.37 -3.53 11.05
C TYR A 98 -18.92 -3.09 12.45
N ILE A 99 -18.07 -3.87 13.11
CA ILE A 99 -17.49 -3.50 14.41
C ILE A 99 -16.60 -2.25 14.26
N GLY A 100 -15.86 -2.13 13.16
CA GLY A 100 -15.09 -0.92 12.83
C GLY A 100 -15.96 0.33 12.78
N VAL A 101 -17.11 0.27 12.10
CA VAL A 101 -18.05 1.41 12.03
C VAL A 101 -18.61 1.80 13.41
N LEU A 102 -18.76 0.83 14.32
CA LEU A 102 -19.26 1.09 15.67
C LEU A 102 -18.17 1.61 16.64
N ASN A 103 -16.90 1.33 16.36
CA ASN A 103 -15.80 1.65 17.26
C ASN A 103 -14.58 2.16 16.48
N SER A 104 -14.36 3.47 16.54
CA SER A 104 -13.24 4.15 15.87
C SER A 104 -11.88 3.61 16.29
N HIS A 105 -11.71 3.17 17.54
CA HIS A 105 -10.44 2.58 17.98
C HIS A 105 -10.18 1.21 17.33
N PHE A 106 -11.24 0.41 17.14
CA PHE A 106 -11.14 -0.86 16.43
C PHE A 106 -10.90 -0.64 14.93
N GLU A 107 -11.53 0.38 14.34
CA GLU A 107 -11.24 0.81 12.97
C GLU A 107 -9.78 1.21 12.81
N GLU A 108 -9.25 2.08 13.68
CA GLU A 108 -7.84 2.49 13.64
C GLU A 108 -6.87 1.31 13.83
N LEU A 109 -7.23 0.34 14.68
CA LEU A 109 -6.41 -0.86 14.90
C LEU A 109 -6.39 -1.78 13.67
N THR A 110 -7.53 -1.95 12.99
CA THR A 110 -7.69 -2.90 11.89
C THR A 110 -7.37 -2.32 10.51
N GLN A 111 -7.73 -1.06 10.28
CA GLN A 111 -7.54 -0.36 9.01
C GLN A 111 -6.34 0.60 9.07
N GLY A 112 -5.94 1.05 10.26
CA GLY A 112 -4.93 2.10 10.43
C GLY A 112 -5.56 3.48 10.55
N ARG A 113 -4.74 4.47 10.91
CA ARG A 113 -5.14 5.88 11.00
C ARG A 113 -4.36 6.69 9.95
N PRO A 114 -4.95 7.75 9.38
CA PRO A 114 -4.21 8.64 8.50
C PRO A 114 -3.10 9.37 9.28
N GLY A 115 -1.96 9.59 8.63
CA GLY A 115 -0.82 10.31 9.16
C GLY A 115 -0.56 11.59 8.38
N THR A 116 -0.35 12.73 9.04
CA THR A 116 0.07 13.96 8.35
C THR A 116 1.59 13.93 8.17
N LEU A 117 2.06 13.80 6.93
CA LEU A 117 3.49 13.72 6.60
C LEU A 117 4.10 15.08 6.24
N ILE A 118 3.33 15.97 5.62
CA ILE A 118 3.74 17.35 5.31
C ILE A 118 2.64 18.29 5.79
N LYS A 119 3.05 19.38 6.42
CA LYS A 119 2.20 20.51 6.80
C LYS A 119 2.91 21.80 6.42
N ASP A 120 2.26 22.61 5.60
CA ASP A 120 2.72 23.95 5.19
C ASP A 120 4.17 23.93 4.65
N GLY A 121 4.48 22.95 3.80
CA GLY A 121 5.81 22.72 3.24
C GLY A 121 6.85 22.12 4.18
N VAL A 122 6.49 21.77 5.42
CA VAL A 122 7.39 21.19 6.43
C VAL A 122 7.08 19.71 6.67
N LEU A 123 8.10 18.86 6.56
CA LEU A 123 8.03 17.43 6.85
C LEU A 123 7.84 17.19 8.34
N GLN A 124 6.82 16.41 8.69
CA GLN A 124 6.52 16.02 10.06
C GLN A 124 7.38 14.81 10.45
N LEU A 125 8.64 15.07 10.81
CA LEU A 125 9.68 14.03 10.99
C LEU A 125 9.28 12.92 11.98
N ASP A 126 8.53 13.23 13.02
CA ASP A 126 8.07 12.23 13.99
C ASP A 126 6.99 11.32 13.42
N GLU A 127 6.09 11.84 12.59
CA GLU A 127 5.11 11.01 11.86
C GLU A 127 5.81 10.16 10.79
N LEU A 128 6.82 10.67 10.10
CA LEU A 128 7.66 9.87 9.19
C LEU A 128 8.29 8.67 9.92
N LYS A 129 8.84 8.87 11.12
CA LYS A 129 9.39 7.79 11.96
C LYS A 129 8.31 6.80 12.38
N LYS A 130 7.14 7.29 12.80
CA LYS A 130 6.02 6.46 13.25
C LYS A 130 5.53 5.53 12.14
N PHE A 131 5.36 6.06 10.94
CA PHE A 131 4.90 5.32 9.77
C PHE A 131 6.04 4.62 8.99
N ARG A 132 7.28 4.75 9.45
CA ARG A 132 8.49 4.21 8.80
C ARG A 132 8.62 4.61 7.33
N VAL A 133 8.24 5.85 7.03
CA VAL A 133 8.34 6.44 5.69
C VAL A 133 9.61 7.27 5.60
N SER A 134 10.45 6.96 4.62
CA SER A 134 11.65 7.74 4.33
C SER A 134 11.32 9.02 3.56
N ARG A 135 12.15 10.06 3.75
CA ARG A 135 12.04 11.31 2.98
C ARG A 135 12.11 11.08 1.48
N GLN A 136 12.94 10.13 1.03
CA GLN A 136 13.07 9.80 -0.39
C GLN A 136 11.81 9.18 -0.98
N GLN A 137 11.05 8.39 -0.20
CA GLN A 137 9.74 7.90 -0.64
C GLN A 137 8.76 9.06 -0.82
N ILE A 138 8.73 10.02 0.11
CA ILE A 138 7.90 11.22 -0.02
C ILE A 138 8.29 12.02 -1.26
N PHE A 139 9.58 12.29 -1.45
CA PHE A 139 10.06 13.04 -2.61
C PHE A 139 9.75 12.32 -3.92
N ALA A 140 9.84 10.99 -3.98
CA ALA A 140 9.42 10.22 -5.15
C ALA A 140 7.92 10.39 -5.45
N GLN A 141 7.07 10.39 -4.43
CA GLN A 141 5.62 10.61 -4.60
C GLN A 141 5.31 12.03 -5.06
N LEU A 142 5.98 13.04 -4.51
CA LEU A 142 5.84 14.43 -4.96
C LEU A 142 6.29 14.60 -6.42
N ARG A 143 7.42 13.99 -6.80
CA ARG A 143 7.88 13.99 -8.21
C ARG A 143 6.90 13.31 -9.15
N ASN A 144 6.25 12.21 -8.74
CA ASN A 144 5.19 11.57 -9.54
C ASN A 144 3.99 12.50 -9.79
N GLN A 145 3.72 13.42 -8.87
CA GLN A 145 2.70 14.48 -9.01
C GLN A 145 3.24 15.77 -9.64
N LYS A 146 4.47 15.75 -10.19
CA LYS A 146 5.14 16.93 -10.78
C LYS A 146 5.30 18.10 -9.81
N ILE A 147 5.46 17.80 -8.52
CA ILE A 147 5.79 18.77 -7.47
C ILE A 147 7.30 18.73 -7.27
N TYR A 148 7.95 19.89 -7.39
CA TYR A 148 9.42 20.00 -7.46
C TYR A 148 10.08 20.63 -6.24
N ASN A 149 9.28 21.24 -5.35
CA ASN A 149 9.73 21.75 -4.07
C ASN A 149 8.63 21.56 -3.01
N LEU A 150 9.02 21.54 -1.73
CA LEU A 150 8.08 21.35 -0.63
C LEU A 150 7.15 22.55 -0.40
N GLY A 151 7.55 23.77 -0.79
CA GLY A 151 6.75 24.97 -0.61
C GLY A 151 5.46 24.99 -1.45
N LEU A 152 5.37 24.13 -2.46
CA LEU A 152 4.15 23.86 -3.23
C LEU A 152 3.14 22.94 -2.52
N VAL A 153 3.48 22.37 -1.36
CA VAL A 153 2.64 21.39 -0.65
C VAL A 153 2.08 22.00 0.63
N GLU A 154 0.77 22.19 0.69
CA GLU A 154 0.09 22.64 1.91
C GLU A 154 -0.11 21.47 2.87
N ARG A 155 -0.59 20.33 2.36
CA ARG A 155 -0.77 19.11 3.16
C ARG A 155 -0.41 17.88 2.37
N MET A 156 0.21 16.91 3.05
CA MET A 156 0.34 15.55 2.56
C MET A 156 -0.05 14.58 3.67
N TYR A 157 -0.96 13.67 3.35
CA TYR A 157 -1.41 12.61 4.25
C TYR A 157 -0.98 11.25 3.72
N LEU A 158 -0.62 10.35 4.61
CA LEU A 158 -0.59 8.92 4.37
C LEU A 158 -1.91 8.33 4.86
N GLU A 159 -2.72 7.84 3.95
CA GLU A 159 -4.01 7.23 4.27
C GLU A 159 -3.83 5.82 4.84
N ALA A 160 -4.87 5.32 5.54
CA ALA A 160 -4.95 3.94 6.02
C ALA A 160 -4.76 2.88 4.91
N SER A 161 -5.12 3.24 3.67
CA SER A 161 -4.90 2.40 2.48
C SER A 161 -3.43 2.30 2.04
N GLY A 162 -2.54 3.12 2.61
CA GLY A 162 -1.15 3.28 2.16
C GLY A 162 -0.99 4.26 1.00
N MET A 163 -2.09 4.86 0.52
CA MET A 163 -2.06 5.90 -0.51
C MET A 163 -1.68 7.26 0.08
N TYR A 164 -1.19 8.15 -0.78
CA TYR A 164 -0.86 9.52 -0.41
C TYR A 164 -1.93 10.48 -0.93
N SER A 165 -2.46 11.31 -0.03
CA SER A 165 -3.32 12.44 -0.39
C SER A 165 -2.49 13.72 -0.34
N ILE A 166 -2.38 14.43 -1.47
CA ILE A 166 -1.54 15.63 -1.58
C ILE A 166 -2.42 16.83 -1.94
N PHE A 167 -2.27 17.90 -1.16
CA PHE A 167 -2.94 19.18 -1.36
C PHE A 167 -1.87 20.23 -1.65
N SER A 168 -1.95 20.82 -2.84
CA SER A 168 -1.05 21.89 -3.27
C SER A 168 -1.40 23.20 -2.59
N ALA A 169 -0.38 24.01 -2.29
CA ALA A 169 -0.56 25.35 -1.77
C ALA A 169 -1.24 26.25 -2.83
N ALA A 170 -2.18 27.08 -2.37
CA ALA A 170 -2.88 28.04 -3.23
C ALA A 170 -1.93 29.08 -3.85
N GLU A 171 -0.94 29.51 -3.07
CA GLU A 171 0.14 30.39 -3.51
C GLU A 171 1.46 29.63 -3.45
N PRO A 172 2.18 29.47 -4.58
CA PRO A 172 3.51 28.88 -4.59
C PRO A 172 4.47 29.64 -3.67
N LYS A 173 5.16 28.90 -2.81
CA LYS A 173 6.18 29.45 -1.92
C LYS A 173 7.52 28.78 -2.21
N PRO A 174 8.64 29.50 -2.02
CA PRO A 174 9.96 28.88 -2.02
C PRO A 174 10.01 27.74 -1.00
N GLY A 175 10.71 26.65 -1.34
CA GLY A 175 10.80 25.48 -0.47
C GLY A 175 12.04 24.63 -0.72
N LEU A 176 12.19 23.56 0.06
CA LEU A 176 13.24 22.57 -0.16
C LEU A 176 13.00 21.85 -1.50
N SER A 177 14.03 21.78 -2.36
CA SER A 177 13.97 21.00 -3.60
C SER A 177 13.75 19.52 -3.30
N VAL A 178 12.80 18.89 -4.01
CA VAL A 178 12.56 17.44 -3.91
C VAL A 178 13.26 16.66 -5.03
N LEU A 179 14.01 17.34 -5.89
CA LEU A 179 14.68 16.74 -7.03
C LEU A 179 15.99 16.06 -6.59
N PRO A 180 16.44 15.01 -7.32
CA PRO A 180 17.70 14.35 -7.00
C PRO A 180 18.87 15.33 -7.07
N PRO A 181 19.76 15.37 -6.06
CA PRO A 181 20.89 16.30 -6.04
C PRO A 181 21.95 16.02 -7.12
N ASP A 182 21.97 14.81 -7.67
CA ASP A 182 22.97 14.38 -8.67
C ASP A 182 22.62 14.80 -10.11
N ASP A 183 21.42 15.35 -10.36
CA ASP A 183 20.99 15.81 -11.68
C ASP A 183 21.19 17.32 -11.86
N SER A 184 22.42 17.69 -12.24
CA SER A 184 22.83 19.10 -12.41
C SER A 184 22.07 19.84 -13.51
N LYS A 185 21.46 19.14 -14.48
CA LYS A 185 20.69 19.77 -15.57
C LYS A 185 19.30 20.23 -15.13
N ILE A 186 18.76 19.63 -14.07
CA ILE A 186 17.46 19.98 -13.51
C ILE A 186 17.61 21.14 -12.52
N GLN A 187 18.72 21.23 -11.80
CA GLN A 187 19.00 22.32 -10.86
C GLN A 187 19.02 23.70 -11.53
N THR A 188 19.51 23.79 -12.77
CA THR A 188 19.49 25.06 -13.54
C THR A 188 18.07 25.50 -13.96
N MET A 189 17.06 24.64 -13.85
CA MET A 189 15.66 25.00 -14.11
C MET A 189 14.95 25.59 -12.89
N GLN A 190 15.52 25.46 -11.69
CA GLN A 190 14.95 26.00 -10.46
C GLN A 190 15.53 27.38 -10.18
N THR A 191 14.66 28.38 -10.02
CA THR A 191 15.06 29.71 -9.56
C THR A 191 15.30 29.66 -8.06
N GLU A 192 16.56 29.79 -7.66
CA GLU A 192 16.94 29.98 -6.26
C GLU A 192 16.48 31.35 -5.77
N ASP A 193 15.82 31.37 -4.60
CA ASP A 193 15.57 32.62 -3.87
C ASP A 193 16.83 33.01 -3.10
N GLN A 194 17.29 34.25 -3.26
CA GLN A 194 18.59 34.69 -2.71
C GLN A 194 18.55 34.88 -1.19
N ASP A 195 17.37 35.09 -0.61
CA ASP A 195 17.23 35.50 0.79
C ASP A 195 16.72 34.39 1.71
N LEU A 196 16.24 33.27 1.14
CA LEU A 196 15.56 32.22 1.88
C LEU A 196 16.35 30.90 1.86
N MET A 197 16.57 30.34 3.06
CA MET A 197 17.22 29.05 3.24
C MET A 197 16.18 28.01 3.69
N ALA A 198 16.25 26.82 3.11
CA ALA A 198 15.45 25.66 3.48
C ALA A 198 16.29 24.65 4.28
N CYS A 199 15.74 24.15 5.38
CA CYS A 199 16.40 23.12 6.18
C CYS A 199 16.47 21.80 5.39
N ARG A 200 17.64 21.19 5.27
CA ARG A 200 17.81 19.90 4.58
C ARG A 200 17.09 18.74 5.28
N SER A 201 16.77 18.87 6.56
CA SER A 201 16.11 17.83 7.35
C SER A 201 14.60 17.86 7.19
N CYS A 202 13.93 18.93 7.66
CA CYS A 202 12.47 19.04 7.66
C CYS A 202 11.90 19.92 6.54
N GLY A 203 12.71 20.71 5.84
CA GLY A 203 12.24 21.59 4.75
C GLY A 203 11.72 22.96 5.18
N MET A 204 11.74 23.27 6.49
CA MET A 204 11.37 24.60 7.01
C MET A 204 12.20 25.71 6.34
N VAL A 205 11.54 26.78 5.91
CA VAL A 205 12.16 27.91 5.21
C VAL A 205 12.26 29.12 6.15
N GLN A 206 13.47 29.70 6.25
CA GLN A 206 13.76 30.82 7.13
C GLN A 206 14.81 31.76 6.52
N GLN A 207 14.78 33.04 6.88
CA GLN A 207 15.89 33.96 6.68
C GLN A 207 16.90 33.73 7.81
N THR A 208 17.98 33.02 7.52
CA THR A 208 18.95 32.60 8.54
C THR A 208 20.35 32.47 7.97
N SER A 209 21.37 32.51 8.83
CA SER A 209 22.76 32.25 8.47
C SER A 209 23.06 30.74 8.53
N GLU A 210 24.07 30.27 7.78
CA GLU A 210 24.41 28.83 7.66
C GLU A 210 24.67 28.09 8.98
N ASN A 211 24.86 28.80 10.10
CA ASN A 211 25.19 28.21 11.41
C ASN A 211 24.02 28.13 12.41
N ASP A 212 22.86 28.69 12.05
CA ASP A 212 21.70 28.70 12.93
C ASP A 212 21.02 27.33 12.98
N SER A 213 20.40 27.01 14.12
CA SER A 213 19.60 25.80 14.27
C SER A 213 18.19 26.01 13.74
N CYS A 214 17.67 25.06 12.96
CA CYS A 214 16.29 25.08 12.49
C CYS A 214 15.29 25.10 13.66
N ASN A 215 14.34 26.04 13.63
CA ASN A 215 13.33 26.19 14.69
C ASN A 215 12.36 25.02 14.84
N ASP A 216 12.27 24.15 13.83
CA ASP A 216 11.36 23.00 13.82
C ASP A 216 12.07 21.70 14.26
N CYS A 217 13.21 21.37 13.65
CA CYS A 217 13.89 20.09 13.88
C CYS A 217 15.27 20.19 14.54
N GLY A 218 15.80 21.40 14.75
CA GLY A 218 17.13 21.63 15.35
C GLY A 218 18.33 21.32 14.42
N CYS A 219 18.10 20.88 13.19
CA CYS A 219 19.16 20.63 12.22
C CYS A 219 19.87 21.94 11.81
N ARG A 220 21.17 21.87 11.53
CA ARG A 220 22.01 23.01 11.10
C ARG A 220 22.43 22.91 9.62
N GLU A 221 21.91 21.92 8.90
CA GLU A 221 22.20 21.78 7.47
C GLU A 221 21.15 22.52 6.66
N TRP A 222 21.61 23.50 5.89
CA TRP A 222 20.77 24.37 5.08
C TRP A 222 21.07 24.21 3.58
N THR A 223 20.11 24.60 2.77
CA THR A 223 20.26 24.75 1.32
C THR A 223 19.39 25.92 0.87
N ARG A 224 19.64 26.48 -0.32
CA ARG A 224 18.82 27.59 -0.83
C ARG A 224 17.41 27.10 -1.12
N ALA A 225 16.42 27.90 -0.77
CA ALA A 225 15.04 27.62 -1.14
C ALA A 225 14.87 27.82 -2.65
N VAL A 226 14.07 26.96 -3.27
CA VAL A 226 13.76 27.00 -4.71
C VAL A 226 12.28 27.24 -4.95
N ASN A 227 11.97 27.94 -6.03
CA ASN A 227 10.59 28.18 -6.48
C ASN A 227 9.97 27.01 -7.25
#